data_AF-A0A959DQ66-F1
#
_entry.id   AF-A0A959DQ66-F1
#
_cell.length_a   1.000
_cell.length_b   1.000
_cell.length_c   1.000
_cell.angle_alpha   90.00
_cell.angle_beta   90.00
_cell.angle_gamma   90.00
#
_symmetry.space_group_name_H-M   'P 1'
#
loop_
_entity.id
_entity.type
_entity.pdbx_description
1 polymer ?
#
loop_
_entity_poly.entity_id
_entity_poly.type
_entity_poly.pdbx_seq_one_letter_code
_entity_poly.pdbx_strand_id
1 'polypeptide(L)'
;MNVRSFFIGAVLTLIGLNDLDAQERFRSCSAAFLDQHMIVSEYTDHGICEVSKLSGGTLTVQTVYLSPEENRPTGKLKFRLAIQDGDTGTIWSYSDKTYQDISIQEILGKCRAGDQIVLMTVDDDFALPHSKIAVKE
;
A
#
# COMPACT_ATOMS: atom_id res chain seq x y z
N MET A 1 -35.30 -25.18 -59.12
CA MET A 1 -35.03 -23.80 -58.68
C MET A 1 -34.79 -23.86 -57.17
N ASN A 2 -33.52 -23.85 -56.75
CA ASN A 2 -32.85 -22.71 -56.09
C ASN A 2 -33.58 -22.30 -54.80
N VAL A 3 -32.99 -22.33 -53.59
CA VAL A 3 -31.72 -21.73 -53.19
C VAL A 3 -31.13 -22.44 -51.95
N ARG A 4 -29.80 -22.61 -51.94
CA ARG A 4 -28.96 -23.06 -50.82
C ARG A 4 -28.75 -21.92 -49.80
N SER A 5 -28.73 -22.20 -48.50
CA SER A 5 -28.05 -21.39 -47.46
C SER A 5 -27.92 -22.25 -46.20
N PHE A 6 -26.80 -22.93 -45.96
CA PHE A 6 -25.67 -22.50 -45.10
C PHE A 6 -26.11 -21.91 -43.74
N PHE A 7 -26.25 -22.77 -42.73
CA PHE A 7 -26.16 -22.36 -41.33
C PHE A 7 -24.81 -22.81 -40.79
N ILE A 8 -23.92 -21.83 -40.63
CA ILE A 8 -22.63 -21.94 -39.96
C ILE A 8 -22.92 -22.05 -38.46
N GLY A 9 -22.48 -23.13 -37.83
CA GLY A 9 -22.49 -23.28 -36.38
C GLY A 9 -21.55 -22.26 -35.75
N ALA A 10 -22.10 -21.33 -34.96
CA ALA A 10 -21.31 -20.43 -34.14
C ALA A 10 -20.91 -21.15 -32.85
N VAL A 11 -19.59 -21.32 -32.70
CA VAL A 11 -18.88 -21.96 -31.59
C VAL A 11 -18.99 -21.10 -30.33
N LEU A 12 -19.25 -21.79 -29.21
CA LEU A 12 -19.13 -21.30 -27.84
C LEU A 12 -17.75 -20.67 -27.57
N THR A 13 -17.70 -19.43 -27.09
CA THR A 13 -16.63 -18.97 -26.22
C THR A 13 -17.25 -18.34 -24.97
N LEU A 14 -17.42 -19.16 -23.94
CA LEU A 14 -17.51 -18.72 -22.55
C LEU A 14 -16.17 -18.06 -22.21
N ILE A 15 -16.09 -16.74 -22.34
CA ILE A 15 -15.00 -15.97 -21.72
C ILE A 15 -15.32 -15.99 -20.24
N GLY A 16 -14.65 -16.88 -19.52
CA GLY A 16 -14.66 -16.90 -18.06
C GLY A 16 -14.16 -15.55 -17.57
N LEU A 17 -15.08 -14.78 -16.98
CA LEU A 17 -14.75 -13.69 -16.06
C LEU A 17 -14.12 -14.36 -14.84
N ASN A 18 -12.80 -14.51 -14.85
CA ASN A 18 -12.06 -14.72 -13.62
C ASN A 18 -11.89 -13.34 -12.97
N ASP A 19 -12.94 -12.87 -12.30
CA ASP A 19 -12.75 -11.84 -11.29
C ASP A 19 -11.85 -12.45 -10.20
N LEU A 20 -10.61 -11.97 -10.16
CA LEU A 20 -9.64 -12.27 -9.12
C LEU A 20 -10.10 -11.56 -7.83
N ASP A 21 -11.08 -12.14 -7.16
CA ASP A 21 -11.45 -11.72 -5.80
C ASP A 21 -10.43 -12.26 -4.79
N ALA A 22 -9.25 -11.62 -4.78
CA ALA A 22 -8.29 -11.71 -3.68
C ALA A 22 -8.68 -10.76 -2.51
N GLN A 23 -9.87 -10.13 -2.56
CA GLN A 23 -10.24 -9.00 -1.70
C GLN A 23 -11.09 -9.36 -0.47
N GLU A 24 -11.27 -10.62 -0.09
CA GLU A 24 -12.16 -10.95 1.06
C GLU A 24 -11.48 -10.98 2.45
N ARG A 25 -10.16 -10.77 2.57
CA ARG A 25 -9.49 -10.90 3.88
C ARG A 25 -9.58 -9.67 4.78
N PHE A 26 -9.64 -8.46 4.21
CA PHE A 26 -9.54 -7.21 4.97
C PHE A 26 -10.84 -6.42 4.92
N ARG A 27 -11.25 -5.85 6.05
CA ARG A 27 -12.52 -5.12 6.19
C ARG A 27 -12.39 -3.62 5.98
N SER A 28 -11.16 -3.09 6.04
CA SER A 28 -10.91 -1.66 5.93
C SER A 28 -9.53 -1.36 5.32
N CYS A 29 -9.48 -0.33 4.47
CA CYS A 29 -8.25 0.16 3.86
C CYS A 29 -7.53 1.14 4.78
N SER A 30 -6.19 1.07 4.78
CA SER A 30 -5.33 1.98 5.51
C SER A 30 -4.16 2.47 4.65
N ALA A 31 -3.61 3.63 5.02
CA ALA A 31 -2.48 4.24 4.34
C ALA A 31 -1.48 4.83 5.35
N ALA A 32 -0.25 5.03 4.90
CA ALA A 32 0.75 5.78 5.65
C ALA A 32 0.58 7.28 5.43
N PHE A 33 0.67 8.05 6.50
CA PHE A 33 0.60 9.51 6.49
C PHE A 33 1.82 10.11 7.16
N LEU A 34 2.35 11.17 6.57
CA LEU A 34 3.29 12.07 7.22
C LEU A 34 2.52 13.32 7.65
N ASP A 35 2.40 13.49 8.95
CA ASP A 35 1.45 14.38 9.61
C ASP A 35 0.00 14.08 9.19
N GLN A 36 -0.56 14.85 8.26
CA GLN A 36 -1.91 14.66 7.71
C GLN A 36 -1.92 14.42 6.20
N HIS A 37 -0.75 14.33 5.57
CA HIS A 37 -0.62 14.09 4.15
C HIS A 37 -0.35 12.61 3.90
N MET A 38 -1.14 12.00 3.03
CA MET A 38 -0.91 10.63 2.61
C MET A 38 0.42 10.55 1.84
N ILE A 39 1.25 9.57 2.17
CA ILE A 39 2.59 9.44 1.58
C ILE A 39 2.52 8.89 0.15
N VAL A 40 1.53 8.03 -0.14
CA VAL A 40 1.38 7.48 -1.48
C VAL A 40 0.91 8.56 -2.46
N SER A 41 1.55 8.63 -3.63
CA SER A 41 1.20 9.57 -4.70
C SER A 41 -0.22 9.37 -5.24
N GLU A 42 -0.64 8.12 -5.37
CA GLU A 42 -1.96 7.70 -5.81
C GLU A 42 -2.30 6.36 -5.17
N TYR A 43 -3.55 6.16 -4.77
CA TYR A 43 -3.99 4.92 -4.13
C TYR A 43 -4.38 3.89 -5.20
N THR A 44 -3.40 3.46 -5.99
CA THR A 44 -3.49 2.49 -7.11
C THR A 44 -2.36 1.48 -6.98
N ASP A 45 -2.31 0.43 -7.80
CA ASP A 45 -1.17 -0.49 -7.87
C ASP A 45 0.13 0.15 -8.38
N HIS A 46 0.05 1.36 -8.95
CA HIS A 46 1.19 2.15 -9.41
C HIS A 46 1.61 3.25 -8.41
N GLY A 47 0.91 3.38 -7.28
CA GLY A 47 1.19 4.34 -6.23
C GLY A 47 2.60 4.24 -5.67
N ILE A 48 3.32 5.36 -5.67
CA ILE A 48 4.69 5.44 -5.18
C ILE A 48 4.69 6.06 -3.78
N CYS A 49 5.35 5.41 -2.83
CA CYS A 49 5.56 5.90 -1.47
C CYS A 49 7.02 6.26 -1.25
N GLU A 50 7.32 7.54 -1.13
CA GLU A 50 8.69 8.01 -0.95
C GLU A 50 8.75 9.15 0.08
N VAL A 51 9.85 9.20 0.83
CA VAL A 51 10.19 10.32 1.70
C VAL A 51 11.65 10.69 1.51
N SER A 52 11.98 11.98 1.66
CA SER A 52 13.37 12.44 1.66
C SER A 52 14.02 12.12 2.99
N LYS A 53 15.34 11.93 2.99
CA LYS A 53 16.18 11.84 4.19
C LYS A 53 16.08 13.06 5.10
N LEU A 54 15.68 14.20 4.53
CA LEU A 54 15.50 15.46 5.24
C LEU A 54 14.06 15.70 5.71
N SER A 55 13.13 14.77 5.42
CA SER A 55 11.74 14.88 5.84
C SER A 55 11.63 14.95 7.37
N GLY A 56 10.80 15.86 7.85
CA GLY A 56 10.38 15.97 9.25
C GLY A 56 8.90 15.65 9.40
N GLY A 57 8.45 15.49 10.65
CA GLY A 57 7.04 15.28 10.97
C GLY A 57 6.77 13.93 11.62
N THR A 58 5.48 13.62 11.73
CA THR A 58 4.97 12.46 12.45
C THR A 58 4.48 11.41 11.47
N LEU A 59 5.12 10.25 11.44
CA LEU A 59 4.66 9.11 10.68
C LEU A 59 3.52 8.40 11.42
N THR A 60 2.42 8.16 10.72
CA THR A 60 1.26 7.40 11.22
C THR A 60 0.77 6.42 10.17
N VAL A 61 0.12 5.35 10.61
CA VAL A 61 -0.74 4.50 9.76
C VAL A 61 -2.17 4.79 10.15
N GLN A 62 -3.03 5.10 9.19
CA GLN A 62 -4.42 5.48 9.45
C GLN A 62 -5.36 4.78 8.48
N THR A 63 -6.57 4.45 8.95
CA THR A 63 -7.67 4.10 8.05
C THR A 63 -7.97 5.29 7.14
N VAL A 64 -8.36 5.00 5.90
CA VAL A 64 -8.57 6.02 4.88
C VAL A 64 -10.00 5.95 4.35
N TYR A 65 -10.62 7.11 4.20
CA TYR A 65 -11.76 7.28 3.33
C TYR A 65 -11.25 7.72 1.96
N LEU A 66 -11.49 6.89 0.95
CA LEU A 66 -11.11 7.13 -0.44
C LEU A 66 -12.37 7.51 -1.23
N SER A 67 -12.34 8.67 -1.87
CA SER A 67 -13.34 9.07 -2.84
C SER A 67 -12.65 9.71 -4.06
N PRO A 68 -13.36 9.87 -5.18
CA PRO A 68 -12.83 10.62 -6.32
C PRO A 68 -12.46 12.08 -5.99
N GLU A 69 -13.02 12.64 -4.92
CA GLU A 69 -12.91 14.05 -4.55
C GLU A 69 -11.90 14.29 -3.43
N GLU A 70 -11.76 13.34 -2.50
CA GLU A 70 -10.97 13.51 -1.30
C GLU A 70 -10.45 12.17 -0.78
N ASN A 71 -9.18 12.17 -0.38
CA ASN A 71 -8.58 11.13 0.42
C ASN A 71 -8.29 11.70 1.82
N ARG A 72 -8.97 11.18 2.84
CA ARG A 72 -8.79 11.70 4.21
C ARG A 72 -8.57 10.58 5.24
N PRO A 73 -7.71 10.84 6.25
CA PRO A 73 -7.56 9.91 7.36
C PRO A 73 -8.83 9.88 8.22
N THR A 74 -9.20 8.69 8.72
CA THR A 74 -10.40 8.50 9.55
C THR A 74 -10.10 7.92 10.94
N GLY A 75 -8.92 7.34 11.15
CA GLY A 75 -8.53 6.80 12.45
C GLY A 75 -7.11 6.24 12.47
N LYS A 76 -6.34 6.55 13.51
CA LYS A 76 -4.98 6.03 13.69
C LYS A 76 -4.99 4.56 14.07
N LEU A 77 -4.14 3.77 13.42
CA LEU A 77 -3.92 2.36 13.69
C LEU A 77 -2.62 2.14 14.47
N LYS A 78 -2.56 1.02 15.19
CA LYS A 78 -1.31 0.53 15.77
C LYS A 78 -0.51 -0.20 14.70
N PHE A 79 0.79 0.06 14.66
CA PHE A 79 1.69 -0.56 13.68
C PHE A 79 3.05 -0.86 14.29
N ARG A 80 3.76 -1.79 13.65
CA ARG A 80 5.20 -2.03 13.83
C ARG A 80 5.92 -1.60 12.57
N LEU A 81 7.22 -1.41 12.66
CA LEU A 81 8.03 -1.10 11.49
C LEU A 81 9.36 -1.84 11.48
N ALA A 82 9.83 -2.10 10.27
CA ALA A 82 11.12 -2.67 9.96
C ALA A 82 11.83 -1.78 8.94
N ILE A 83 13.13 -1.98 8.77
CA ILE A 83 13.92 -1.36 7.72
C ILE A 83 14.37 -2.47 6.78
N GLN A 84 14.17 -2.27 5.48
CA GLN A 84 14.74 -3.08 4.42
C GLN A 84 15.95 -2.33 3.85
N ASP A 85 17.13 -2.92 3.96
CA ASP A 85 18.37 -2.39 3.40
C ASP A 85 18.28 -2.35 1.86
N GLY A 86 18.61 -1.20 1.26
CA GLY A 86 18.46 -0.96 -0.18
C GLY A 86 19.38 -1.80 -1.06
N ASP A 87 20.57 -2.17 -0.56
CA ASP A 87 21.59 -2.87 -1.33
C ASP A 87 21.40 -4.39 -1.28
N THR A 88 21.12 -4.91 -0.09
CA THR A 88 21.06 -6.36 0.18
C THR A 88 19.64 -6.90 0.25
N GLY A 89 18.64 -6.03 0.40
CA GLY A 89 17.25 -6.41 0.63
C GLY A 89 17.01 -7.00 2.03
N THR A 90 18.00 -6.98 2.92
CA THR A 90 17.89 -7.52 4.28
C THR A 90 16.85 -6.73 5.07
N ILE A 91 15.86 -7.42 5.64
CA ILE A 91 14.83 -6.81 6.48
C ILE A 91 15.17 -7.07 7.95
N TRP A 92 15.17 -6.02 8.76
CA TRP A 92 15.36 -6.13 10.21
C TRP A 92 14.36 -5.26 10.96
N SER A 93 13.90 -5.78 12.11
CA SER A 93 12.93 -5.08 12.95
C SER A 93 13.55 -3.80 13.53
N TYR A 94 12.90 -2.65 13.35
CA TYR A 94 13.42 -1.37 13.87
C TYR A 94 13.49 -1.37 15.41
N SER A 95 12.48 -1.98 16.04
CA SER A 95 12.39 -2.25 17.48
C SER A 95 11.25 -3.24 17.76
N ASP A 96 11.17 -3.76 18.99
CA ASP A 96 10.06 -4.61 19.44
C ASP A 96 8.80 -3.83 19.86
N LYS A 97 8.80 -2.50 19.72
CA LYS A 97 7.68 -1.64 20.11
C LYS A 97 6.58 -1.62 19.06
N THR A 98 5.35 -1.45 19.55
CA THR A 98 4.20 -1.08 18.73
C THR A 98 3.97 0.43 18.86
N TYR A 99 3.74 1.09 17.74
CA TYR A 99 3.55 2.54 17.62
C TYR A 99 2.15 2.87 17.15
N GLN A 100 1.72 4.09 17.42
CA GLN A 100 0.53 4.70 16.80
C GLN A 100 0.91 6.02 16.09
N ASP A 101 1.98 6.64 16.55
CA ASP A 101 2.76 7.67 15.88
C ASP A 101 4.24 7.50 16.24
N ILE A 102 5.11 8.03 15.37
CA ILE A 102 6.56 8.08 15.58
C ILE A 102 7.13 9.23 14.76
N SER A 103 8.17 9.90 15.28
CA SER A 103 8.91 10.88 14.48
C SER A 103 9.57 10.19 13.29
N ILE A 104 9.33 10.69 12.07
CA ILE A 104 9.99 10.14 10.88
C ILE A 104 11.51 10.32 10.97
N GLN A 105 11.99 11.36 11.65
CA GLN A 105 13.41 11.68 11.79
C GLN A 105 14.14 10.61 12.61
N GLU A 106 13.49 10.03 13.61
CA GLU A 106 14.05 8.92 14.41
C GLU A 106 14.23 7.64 13.59
N ILE A 107 13.35 7.41 12.61
CA ILE A 107 13.46 6.28 11.68
C ILE A 107 14.57 6.58 10.67
N LEU A 108 14.51 7.75 10.04
CA LEU A 108 15.46 8.18 9.00
C LEU A 108 16.90 8.25 9.53
N GLY A 109 17.11 8.53 10.81
CA GLY A 109 18.42 8.46 11.46
C GLY A 109 19.08 7.08 11.40
N LYS A 110 18.31 6.00 11.16
CA LYS A 110 18.81 4.63 10.99
C LYS A 110 18.84 4.14 9.54
N CYS A 111 18.21 4.86 8.62
CA CYS A 111 18.18 4.48 7.20
C CYS A 111 19.40 5.03 6.45
N ARG A 112 19.54 4.66 5.19
CA ARG A 112 20.32 5.30 4.13
C ARG A 112 19.39 5.60 2.96
N ALA A 113 19.81 6.44 2.02
CA ALA A 113 19.08 6.54 0.76
C ALA A 113 19.08 5.18 0.05
N GLY A 114 17.95 4.81 -0.55
CA GLY A 114 17.74 3.48 -1.14
C GLY A 114 17.09 2.46 -0.19
N ASP A 115 17.17 2.67 1.13
CA ASP A 115 16.45 1.82 2.09
C ASP A 115 14.94 1.99 1.95
N GLN A 116 14.20 1.01 2.48
CA GLN A 116 12.75 1.09 2.62
C GLN A 116 12.32 0.97 4.07
N ILE A 117 11.40 1.84 4.48
CA ILE A 117 10.67 1.70 5.74
C ILE A 117 9.48 0.78 5.45
N VAL A 118 9.40 -0.34 6.17
CA VAL A 118 8.34 -1.34 6.01
C VAL A 118 7.39 -1.25 7.20
N LEU A 119 6.14 -0.94 6.94
CA LEU A 119 5.07 -0.77 7.92
C LEU A 119 4.19 -2.02 7.98
N MET A 120 3.84 -2.43 9.19
CA MET A 120 3.03 -3.62 9.43
C MET A 120 1.92 -3.28 10.42
N THR A 121 0.66 -3.50 10.04
CA THR A 121 -0.47 -3.42 10.98
C THR A 121 -0.34 -4.52 12.04
N VAL A 122 -0.85 -4.24 13.24
CA VAL A 122 -0.88 -5.24 14.31
C VAL A 122 -2.10 -6.15 14.17
N ASP A 123 -3.21 -5.59 13.69
CA ASP A 123 -4.47 -6.29 13.47
C ASP A 123 -4.59 -6.70 11.98
N ASP A 124 -5.22 -7.85 11.73
CA ASP A 124 -5.42 -8.41 10.39
C ASP A 124 -6.74 -7.98 9.73
N ASP A 125 -7.51 -7.12 10.39
CA ASP A 125 -8.72 -6.49 9.84
C ASP A 125 -8.42 -5.40 8.80
N PHE A 126 -7.17 -4.90 8.76
CA PHE A 126 -6.78 -3.74 7.95
C PHE A 126 -5.77 -4.11 6.88
N ALA A 127 -6.08 -3.76 5.62
CA ALA A 127 -5.12 -3.81 4.53
C ALA A 127 -4.25 -2.56 4.54
N LEU A 128 -2.94 -2.73 4.38
CA LEU A 128 -1.98 -1.65 4.11
C LEU A 128 -1.24 -1.94 2.78
N PRO A 129 -1.87 -1.69 1.62
CA PRO A 129 -1.29 -2.04 0.32
C PRO A 129 0.07 -1.38 0.08
N HIS A 130 0.17 -0.10 0.43
CA HIS A 130 1.40 0.70 0.33
C HIS A 130 2.20 0.68 1.63
N SER A 131 2.58 -0.53 2.05
CA SER A 131 3.29 -0.78 3.32
C SER A 131 4.78 -0.40 3.28
N LYS A 132 5.35 -0.13 2.11
CA LYS A 132 6.77 0.19 1.96
C LYS A 132 6.97 1.62 1.50
N ILE A 133 7.83 2.36 2.19
CA ILE A 133 8.16 3.74 1.87
C ILE A 133 9.65 3.80 1.51
N ALA A 134 9.97 4.23 0.29
CA ALA A 134 11.35 4.40 -0.15
C ALA A 134 11.98 5.65 0.47
N VAL A 135 13.22 5.52 0.95
CA VAL A 135 14.01 6.63 1.46
C VAL A 135 14.85 7.20 0.32
N LYS A 136 14.64 8.48 -0.01
CA LYS A 136 15.39 9.24 -1.02
C LYS A 136 16.35 10.22 -0.36
N GLU A 137 17.25 10.76 -1.16
CA GLU A 137 18.15 11.86 -0.75
C GLU A 137 17.37 13.10 -0.25
#